data_AF-A0AAV4IYF6-F1
#
_entry.id   AF-A0AAV4IYF6-F1
#
_cell.length_a   1.000
_cell.length_b   1.000
_cell.length_c   1.000
_cell.angle_alpha   90.00
_cell.angle_beta   90.00
_cell.angle_gamma   90.00
#
_symmetry.space_group_name_H-M   'P 1'
#
loop_
_entity.id
_entity.type
_entity.pdbx_description
1 polymer ?
#
loop_
_entity_poly.entity_id
_entity_poly.type
_entity_poly.pdbx_seq_one_letter_code
_entity_poly.pdbx_strand_id
1 'polypeptide(L)'
;MCRSYTEVLTSRVLAYLDQIQLSYQLTSSSPLQACTSSSTAKVDDITADITCSTEDAVSRVTLSGSGVTKLCSLYISGGRNVALKQATQQSSRYYPAEAPDSFKADNAVDGRVGDGSRDDARLTCTHTNYADDPDWWTVNFTQAADVTRFLVYNRDGKFDT
;
A
#
# COMPACT_ATOMS: atom_id res chain seq x y z
N MET A 1 -6.31 25.39 -29.13
CA MET A 1 -6.48 24.92 -30.52
C MET A 1 -6.12 23.45 -30.58
N CYS A 2 -6.95 22.69 -31.31
CA CYS A 2 -6.68 21.41 -32.00
C CYS A 2 -6.17 20.20 -31.19
N ARG A 3 -6.96 19.11 -31.13
CA ARG A 3 -7.18 18.07 -32.18
C ARG A 3 -5.92 17.23 -32.39
N SER A 4 -5.94 15.90 -32.56
CA SER A 4 -6.96 14.83 -32.49
C SER A 4 -6.23 13.52 -32.88
N TYR A 5 -6.88 12.37 -32.63
CA TYR A 5 -6.84 11.14 -33.45
C TYR A 5 -5.65 10.15 -33.23
N THR A 6 -5.92 8.93 -32.72
CA THR A 6 -6.05 7.60 -33.41
C THR A 6 -4.73 7.08 -33.99
N GLU A 7 -4.35 5.80 -34.05
CA GLU A 7 -4.95 4.48 -33.82
C GLU A 7 -3.76 3.47 -33.87
N VAL A 8 -3.82 2.42 -33.05
CA VAL A 8 -3.69 0.99 -33.41
C VAL A 8 -2.54 0.50 -34.33
N LEU A 9 -1.74 -0.46 -33.85
CA LEU A 9 -1.56 -1.80 -34.45
C LEU A 9 -0.79 -2.77 -33.52
N THR A 10 -1.21 -4.02 -33.58
CA THR A 10 -0.88 -5.18 -32.75
C THR A 10 0.52 -5.76 -32.99
N SER A 11 1.28 -5.91 -31.90
CA SER A 11 2.31 -6.92 -31.70
C SER A 11 2.18 -7.32 -30.24
N ARG A 12 1.87 -8.60 -29.92
CA ARG A 12 2.02 -9.06 -28.53
C ARG A 12 3.51 -9.09 -28.25
N VAL A 13 4.05 -7.95 -27.83
CA VAL A 13 5.38 -7.86 -27.28
C VAL A 13 5.36 -8.76 -26.07
N LEU A 14 6.02 -9.90 -26.15
CA LEU A 14 6.31 -10.69 -24.96
C LEU A 14 7.21 -9.82 -24.10
N ALA A 15 6.64 -9.17 -23.09
CA ALA A 15 7.43 -8.57 -22.03
C ALA A 15 8.04 -9.78 -21.28
N TYR A 16 9.33 -10.02 -21.49
CA TYR A 16 10.07 -11.11 -20.83
C TYR A 16 10.27 -10.79 -19.34
N LEU A 17 9.16 -10.63 -18.61
CA LEU A 17 9.10 -10.13 -17.24
C LEU A 17 9.82 -11.05 -16.26
N ASP A 18 9.84 -12.35 -16.56
CA ASP A 18 10.59 -13.39 -15.84
C ASP A 18 12.11 -13.32 -16.05
N GLN A 19 12.55 -12.58 -17.07
CA GLN A 19 13.94 -12.33 -17.39
C GLN A 19 14.40 -10.95 -16.92
N ILE A 20 13.66 -10.29 -16.02
CA ILE A 20 14.10 -9.09 -15.30
C ILE A 20 14.78 -9.53 -14.01
N GLN A 21 16.06 -9.18 -13.89
CA GLN A 21 16.85 -9.37 -12.68
C GLN A 21 17.04 -8.04 -11.97
N LEU A 22 16.74 -7.99 -10.68
CA LEU A 22 16.95 -6.81 -9.85
C LEU A 22 18.21 -6.98 -9.03
N SER A 23 19.10 -6.00 -9.12
CA SER A 23 20.26 -5.85 -8.24
C SER A 23 20.27 -4.45 -7.64
N TYR A 24 20.92 -4.28 -6.50
CA TYR A 24 20.96 -3.01 -5.78
C TYR A 24 22.35 -2.72 -5.18
N GLN A 25 22.63 -1.45 -4.89
CA GLN A 25 23.82 -1.03 -4.14
C GLN A 25 23.37 -0.19 -2.95
N LEU A 26 23.89 -0.51 -1.78
CA LEU A 26 23.63 0.27 -0.56
C LEU A 26 24.16 1.71 -0.73
N THR A 27 25.42 1.86 -1.13
CA THR A 27 26.05 3.15 -1.46
C THR A 27 26.71 3.11 -2.84
N SER A 28 27.08 4.27 -3.39
CA SER A 28 27.78 4.37 -4.68
C SER A 28 29.14 3.64 -4.71
N SER A 29 29.75 3.42 -3.55
CA SER A 29 30.99 2.66 -3.36
C SER A 29 30.76 1.19 -3.00
N SER A 30 29.52 0.80 -2.68
CA SER A 30 29.19 -0.58 -2.32
C SER A 30 29.16 -1.48 -3.56
N PRO A 31 29.53 -2.77 -3.43
CA PRO A 31 29.37 -3.73 -4.52
C PRO A 31 27.88 -3.87 -4.88
N LEU A 32 27.62 -4.16 -6.16
CA LEU A 32 26.27 -4.50 -6.63
C LEU A 32 25.87 -5.85 -6.03
N GLN A 33 24.77 -5.85 -5.28
CA GLN A 33 24.20 -7.03 -4.65
C GLN A 33 23.01 -7.50 -5.48
N ALA A 34 23.00 -8.77 -5.86
CA ALA A 34 21.85 -9.37 -6.52
C ALA A 34 20.70 -9.51 -5.51
N CYS A 35 19.47 -9.23 -5.94
CA CYS A 35 18.32 -9.52 -5.11
C CYS A 35 17.99 -11.01 -5.19
N THR A 36 18.60 -11.82 -4.32
CA THR A 36 18.49 -13.29 -4.37
C THR A 36 17.23 -13.83 -3.69
N SER A 37 16.63 -13.07 -2.77
CA SER A 37 15.35 -13.39 -2.12
C SER A 37 14.20 -12.56 -2.70
N SER A 38 14.24 -12.26 -4.00
CA SER A 38 13.16 -11.53 -4.66
C SER A 38 11.98 -12.44 -4.94
N SER A 39 10.76 -11.97 -4.66
CA SER A 39 9.54 -12.58 -5.19
C SER A 39 8.97 -11.69 -6.30
N THR A 40 8.78 -12.27 -7.48
CA THR A 40 8.18 -11.59 -8.63
C THR A 40 6.74 -12.03 -8.80
N ALA A 41 5.81 -11.08 -8.72
CA ALA A 41 4.40 -11.27 -9.06
C ALA A 41 4.13 -10.66 -10.45
N LYS A 42 3.64 -11.48 -11.38
CA LYS A 42 3.16 -10.98 -12.66
C LYS A 42 1.75 -10.40 -12.45
N VAL A 43 1.60 -9.09 -12.57
CA VAL A 43 0.31 -8.39 -12.42
C VAL A 43 -0.51 -8.53 -13.70
N ASP A 44 0.12 -8.37 -14.86
CA ASP A 44 -0.47 -8.63 -16.18
C ASP A 44 0.62 -8.98 -17.22
N ASP A 45 0.28 -9.05 -18.51
CA ASP A 45 1.21 -9.41 -19.60
C ASP A 45 2.37 -8.44 -19.82
N ILE A 46 2.33 -7.23 -19.27
CA ILE A 46 3.34 -6.18 -19.40
C ILE A 46 3.79 -5.57 -18.06
N THR A 47 3.18 -5.96 -16.94
CA THR A 47 3.46 -5.42 -15.60
C THR A 47 3.95 -6.52 -14.65
N ALA A 48 5.12 -6.29 -14.04
CA ALA A 48 5.66 -7.13 -12.98
C ALA A 48 5.86 -6.30 -11.70
N ASP A 49 5.38 -6.83 -10.58
CA ASP A 49 5.72 -6.35 -9.24
C ASP A 49 6.86 -7.22 -8.69
N ILE A 50 7.99 -6.59 -8.39
CA ILE A 50 9.20 -7.27 -7.92
C ILE A 50 9.47 -6.80 -6.51
N THR A 51 9.19 -7.66 -5.54
CA THR A 51 9.54 -7.41 -4.15
C THR A 51 10.97 -7.85 -3.90
N CYS A 52 11.81 -6.89 -3.55
CA CYS A 52 13.16 -7.12 -3.08
C CYS A 52 13.32 -6.50 -1.70
N SER A 53 13.42 -7.34 -0.67
CA SER A 53 13.69 -6.84 0.69
C SER A 53 15.17 -6.54 0.82
N THR A 54 15.50 -5.30 1.16
CA THR A 54 16.85 -4.86 1.49
C THR A 54 16.90 -4.57 2.99
N GLU A 55 17.96 -5.00 3.66
CA GLU A 55 18.12 -4.73 5.10
C GLU A 55 18.33 -3.23 5.36
N ASP A 56 19.05 -2.58 4.45
CA ASP A 56 19.39 -1.17 4.48
C ASP A 56 18.82 -0.41 3.26
N ALA A 57 18.84 0.93 3.36
CA ALA A 57 18.50 1.81 2.24
C ALA A 57 19.50 1.66 1.09
N VAL A 58 19.00 1.70 -0.15
CA VAL A 58 19.81 1.52 -1.36
C VAL A 58 19.99 2.83 -2.12
N SER A 59 21.21 3.10 -2.56
CA SER A 59 21.58 4.25 -3.39
C SER A 59 21.38 4.02 -4.88
N ARG A 60 21.28 2.76 -5.32
CA ARG A 60 21.09 2.38 -6.72
C ARG A 60 20.33 1.08 -6.84
N VAL A 61 19.44 1.02 -7.82
CA VAL A 61 18.85 -0.22 -8.33
C VAL A 61 19.26 -0.37 -9.79
N THR A 62 19.54 -1.60 -10.19
CA THR A 62 19.87 -1.97 -11.56
C THR A 62 18.96 -3.11 -11.97
N LEU A 63 18.20 -2.88 -13.04
CA LEU A 63 17.42 -3.92 -13.70
C LEU A 63 18.22 -4.44 -14.91
N SER A 64 18.34 -5.75 -15.05
CA SER A 64 19.06 -6.39 -16.15
C SER A 64 18.29 -7.55 -16.75
N GLY A 65 18.70 -7.98 -17.95
CA GLY A 65 18.13 -9.11 -18.69
C GLY A 65 17.30 -8.68 -19.90
N SER A 66 16.65 -9.63 -20.58
CA SER A 66 15.97 -9.35 -21.86
C SER A 66 14.66 -8.57 -21.68
N GLY A 67 14.03 -8.68 -20.50
CA GLY A 67 12.78 -8.01 -20.16
C GLY A 67 12.89 -6.49 -20.00
N VAL A 68 14.11 -5.95 -19.81
CA VAL A 68 14.31 -4.49 -19.65
C VAL A 68 14.48 -3.74 -20.97
N THR A 69 14.41 -4.43 -22.11
CA THR A 69 14.61 -3.82 -23.43
C THR A 69 13.56 -2.77 -23.80
N LYS A 70 12.40 -2.80 -23.14
CA LYS A 70 11.31 -1.82 -23.32
C LYS A 70 10.63 -1.53 -21.98
N LEU A 71 11.05 -0.46 -21.31
CA LEU A 71 10.45 0.00 -20.06
C LEU A 71 9.60 1.26 -20.32
N CYS A 72 8.31 1.20 -20.01
CA CYS A 72 7.41 2.35 -20.16
C CYS A 72 7.31 3.18 -18.86
N SER A 73 7.37 2.51 -17.72
CA SER A 73 7.30 3.12 -16.39
C SER A 73 7.93 2.18 -15.37
N LEU A 74 8.57 2.74 -14.33
CA LEU A 74 9.17 1.99 -13.23
C LEU A 74 8.79 2.67 -11.91
N TYR A 75 8.16 1.91 -11.02
CA TYR A 75 7.79 2.35 -9.68
C TYR A 75 8.55 1.52 -8.66
N ILE A 76 9.28 2.16 -7.76
CA ILE A 76 10.06 1.50 -6.72
C ILE A 76 9.57 2.01 -5.36
N SER A 77 8.97 1.13 -4.55
CA SER A 77 8.56 1.45 -3.17
C SER A 77 8.56 0.22 -2.28
N GLY A 78 9.11 0.32 -1.06
CA GLY A 78 9.19 -0.78 -0.10
C GLY A 78 8.15 -0.69 1.01
N GLY A 79 7.06 -1.45 0.92
CA GLY A 79 6.14 -1.64 2.05
C GLY A 79 5.34 -0.40 2.48
N ARG A 80 5.00 0.49 1.53
CA ARG A 80 4.18 1.67 1.79
C ARG A 80 2.80 1.23 2.30
N ASN A 81 2.33 1.81 3.41
CA ASN A 81 0.93 1.68 3.83
C ASN A 81 0.04 2.38 2.80
N VAL A 82 -0.51 1.60 1.86
CA VAL A 82 -1.39 2.10 0.79
C VAL A 82 -2.75 2.57 1.31
N ALA A 83 -3.13 2.20 2.54
CA ALA A 83 -4.36 2.65 3.17
C ALA A 83 -4.25 4.03 3.82
N LEU A 84 -3.04 4.52 4.11
CA LEU A 84 -2.81 5.79 4.79
C LEU A 84 -3.56 6.94 4.11
N LYS A 85 -4.43 7.62 4.87
CA LYS A 85 -5.26 8.77 4.46
C LYS A 85 -6.17 8.51 3.25
N GLN A 86 -6.48 7.26 2.94
CA GLN A 86 -7.49 6.93 1.95
C GLN A 86 -8.89 7.24 2.47
N ALA A 87 -9.86 7.34 1.55
CA ALA A 87 -11.24 7.58 1.91
C ALA A 87 -11.83 6.33 2.61
N THR A 88 -12.56 6.53 3.70
CA THR A 88 -13.06 5.42 4.52
C THR A 88 -14.53 5.62 4.90
N GLN A 89 -15.19 4.51 5.19
CA GLN A 89 -16.59 4.45 5.58
C GLN A 89 -16.76 3.35 6.64
N GLN A 90 -17.80 3.45 7.46
CA GLN A 90 -18.19 2.41 8.41
C GLN A 90 -19.72 2.36 8.49
N SER A 91 -20.28 1.21 8.88
CA SER A 91 -21.73 0.94 8.99
C SER A 91 -22.46 2.08 9.71
N SER A 92 -21.91 2.46 10.84
CA SER A 92 -22.35 3.62 11.60
C SER A 92 -21.20 4.17 12.44
N ARG A 93 -21.45 5.29 13.11
CA ARG A 93 -20.48 5.92 14.00
C ARG A 93 -21.07 6.06 15.38
N TYR A 94 -20.32 5.65 16.39
CA TYR A 94 -20.67 5.90 17.78
C TYR A 94 -20.43 7.38 18.13
N TYR A 95 -21.45 8.02 18.71
CA TYR A 95 -21.45 9.43 19.09
C TYR A 95 -21.56 9.58 20.61
N PRO A 96 -20.44 9.57 21.36
CA PRO A 96 -20.47 9.88 22.79
C PRO A 96 -20.83 11.36 22.99
N ALA A 97 -21.68 11.64 23.97
CA ALA A 97 -22.16 13.01 24.26
C ALA A 97 -21.00 13.96 24.62
N GLU A 98 -19.98 13.44 25.30
CA GLU A 98 -18.79 14.19 25.73
C GLU A 98 -17.77 14.45 24.61
N ALA A 99 -17.87 13.74 23.46
CA ALA A 99 -16.90 13.84 22.37
C ALA A 99 -17.56 13.58 20.99
N PRO A 100 -18.45 14.45 20.50
CA PRO A 100 -19.20 14.21 19.25
C PRO A 100 -18.32 14.04 18.00
N ASP A 101 -17.08 14.52 18.05
CA ASP A 101 -16.10 14.44 16.97
C ASP A 101 -15.14 13.22 17.03
N SER A 102 -15.41 12.23 17.90
CA SER A 102 -14.60 11.00 18.03
C SER A 102 -14.98 9.86 17.08
N PHE A 103 -14.14 8.84 16.94
CA PHE A 103 -14.46 7.55 16.30
C PHE A 103 -14.83 7.61 14.80
N LYS A 104 -14.21 8.53 14.06
CA LYS A 104 -14.42 8.65 12.62
C LYS A 104 -13.80 7.47 11.88
N ALA A 105 -14.37 7.08 10.74
CA ALA A 105 -13.85 5.98 9.93
C ALA A 105 -12.39 6.19 9.53
N ASP A 106 -11.98 7.44 9.28
CA ASP A 106 -10.63 7.78 8.82
C ASP A 106 -9.55 7.66 9.89
N ASN A 107 -9.95 7.52 11.16
CA ASN A 107 -9.03 7.26 12.27
C ASN A 107 -8.21 5.97 12.05
N ALA A 108 -8.81 4.91 11.49
CA ALA A 108 -8.09 3.64 11.23
C ALA A 108 -6.99 3.74 10.17
N VAL A 109 -6.93 4.85 9.42
CA VAL A 109 -5.90 5.11 8.39
C VAL A 109 -5.22 6.46 8.59
N ASP A 110 -5.25 7.00 9.80
CA ASP A 110 -4.70 8.33 10.09
C ASP A 110 -3.17 8.34 10.29
N GLY A 111 -2.57 7.15 10.39
CA GLY A 111 -1.14 6.93 10.60
C GLY A 111 -0.73 6.83 12.07
N ARG A 112 -1.68 6.75 13.01
CA ARG A 112 -1.43 6.65 14.44
C ARG A 112 -1.90 5.30 14.97
N VAL A 113 -1.12 4.76 15.89
CA VAL A 113 -1.49 3.59 16.69
C VAL A 113 -1.63 4.12 18.10
N GLY A 114 -2.84 4.06 18.63
CA GLY A 114 -3.12 4.67 19.92
C GLY A 114 -2.37 4.06 21.09
N ASP A 115 -2.27 4.81 22.18
CA ASP A 115 -1.68 4.36 23.44
C ASP A 115 -2.62 3.44 24.26
N GLY A 116 -3.84 3.24 23.76
CA GLY A 116 -4.88 2.40 24.36
C GLY A 116 -5.76 3.11 25.38
N SER A 117 -5.43 4.36 25.77
CA SER A 117 -6.27 5.16 26.65
C SER A 117 -7.61 5.51 26.02
N ARG A 118 -8.63 5.77 26.84
CA ARG A 118 -9.98 6.13 26.36
C ARG A 118 -9.97 7.42 25.53
N ASP A 119 -9.20 8.42 25.96
CA ASP A 119 -9.16 9.72 25.30
C ASP A 119 -8.42 9.66 23.98
N ASP A 120 -7.34 8.88 23.91
CA ASP A 120 -6.62 8.67 22.66
C ASP A 120 -7.41 7.80 21.68
N ALA A 121 -8.05 6.71 22.16
CA ALA A 121 -8.89 5.84 21.34
C ALA A 121 -10.05 6.60 20.66
N ARG A 122 -10.61 7.62 21.31
CA ARG A 122 -11.61 8.52 20.70
C ARG A 122 -11.09 9.24 19.45
N LEU A 123 -9.79 9.54 19.42
CA LEU A 123 -9.17 10.31 18.34
C LEU A 123 -8.48 9.45 17.29
N THR A 124 -8.06 8.22 17.63
CA THR A 124 -7.25 7.35 16.74
C THR A 124 -7.88 6.00 16.41
N CYS A 125 -8.97 5.60 17.08
CA CYS A 125 -9.71 4.38 16.73
C CYS A 125 -11.03 4.70 16.03
N THR A 126 -11.55 3.73 15.29
CA THR A 126 -12.92 3.72 14.76
C THR A 126 -13.86 3.10 15.78
N HIS A 127 -15.16 3.39 15.70
CA HIS A 127 -16.18 2.76 16.55
C HIS A 127 -17.55 2.86 15.89
N THR A 128 -18.17 1.71 15.62
CA THR A 128 -19.55 1.57 15.14
C THR A 128 -20.53 1.61 16.30
N ASN A 129 -21.82 1.82 16.06
CA ASN A 129 -22.81 1.73 17.13
C ASN A 129 -23.07 0.27 17.51
N TYR A 130 -23.45 0.04 18.76
CA TYR A 130 -23.81 -1.29 19.29
C TYR A 130 -25.07 -1.92 18.67
N ALA A 131 -25.76 -1.22 17.76
CA ALA A 131 -27.07 -1.61 17.24
C ALA A 131 -27.02 -2.20 15.82
N ASP A 132 -25.87 -2.15 15.14
CA ASP A 132 -25.71 -2.64 13.79
C ASP A 132 -25.04 -4.02 13.82
N ASP A 133 -25.72 -5.05 13.30
CA ASP A 133 -25.18 -6.40 13.14
C ASP A 133 -25.57 -6.96 11.76
N PRO A 134 -24.62 -7.21 10.84
CA PRO A 134 -23.16 -7.08 11.03
C PRO A 134 -22.65 -5.65 10.85
N ASP A 135 -21.71 -5.27 11.71
CA ASP A 135 -20.92 -4.05 11.57
C ASP A 135 -19.86 -4.18 10.46
N TRP A 136 -19.51 -3.06 9.83
CA TRP A 136 -18.48 -3.03 8.78
C TRP A 136 -17.68 -1.73 8.75
N TRP A 137 -16.47 -1.83 8.22
CA TRP A 137 -15.58 -0.71 7.90
C TRP A 137 -14.93 -0.96 6.54
N THR A 138 -14.78 0.09 5.74
CA THR A 138 -14.28 0.04 4.35
C THR A 138 -13.28 1.15 4.11
N VAL A 139 -12.24 0.85 3.33
CA VAL A 139 -11.31 1.82 2.72
C VAL A 139 -11.39 1.76 1.20
N ASN A 140 -11.50 2.93 0.58
CA ASN A 140 -11.52 3.10 -0.87
C ASN A 140 -10.18 3.67 -1.32
N PHE A 141 -9.45 2.90 -2.12
CA PHE A 141 -8.20 3.35 -2.70
C PHE A 141 -8.46 4.23 -3.92
N THR A 142 -7.79 5.39 -3.98
CA THR A 142 -7.90 6.31 -5.14
C THR A 142 -7.34 5.69 -6.43
N GLN A 143 -6.40 4.75 -6.29
CA GLN A 143 -5.85 3.92 -7.37
C GLN A 143 -5.85 2.48 -6.88
N ALA A 144 -6.04 1.51 -7.77
CA ALA A 144 -5.89 0.10 -7.42
C ALA A 144 -4.49 -0.12 -6.82
N ALA A 145 -4.42 -0.85 -5.70
CA ALA A 145 -3.19 -1.06 -4.95
C ALA A 145 -2.97 -2.55 -4.74
N ASP A 146 -1.73 -3.01 -4.91
CA ASP A 146 -1.31 -4.36 -4.57
C ASP A 146 -1.08 -4.44 -3.06
N VAL A 147 -1.99 -5.14 -2.36
CA VAL A 147 -1.95 -5.29 -0.90
C VAL A 147 -1.30 -6.62 -0.54
N THR A 148 -0.07 -6.56 -0.05
CA THR A 148 0.72 -7.75 0.32
C THR A 148 0.70 -8.06 1.82
N ARG A 149 0.20 -7.12 2.65
CA ARG A 149 0.11 -7.29 4.10
C ARG A 149 -1.06 -6.49 4.66
N PHE A 150 -1.82 -7.13 5.56
CA PHE A 150 -2.78 -6.48 6.44
C PHE A 150 -2.19 -6.45 7.85
N LEU A 151 -2.22 -5.29 8.49
CA LEU A 151 -1.79 -5.11 9.87
C LEU A 151 -2.89 -4.35 10.60
N VAL A 152 -3.56 -5.03 11.53
CA VAL A 152 -4.71 -4.50 12.27
C VAL A 152 -4.31 -4.27 13.72
N TYR A 153 -4.56 -3.07 14.21
CA TYR A 153 -4.37 -2.71 15.62
C TYR A 153 -5.73 -2.68 16.29
N ASN A 154 -5.93 -3.58 17.25
CA ASN A 154 -7.15 -3.59 18.06
C ASN A 154 -7.02 -2.62 19.24
N ARG A 155 -8.16 -2.16 19.78
CA ARG A 155 -8.17 -1.37 21.00
C ARG A 155 -7.69 -2.22 22.18
N ASP A 156 -6.72 -1.75 22.96
CA ASP A 156 -6.33 -2.42 24.21
C ASP A 156 -7.45 -2.21 25.24
N GLY A 157 -8.06 -3.31 25.70
CA GLY A 157 -9.31 -3.33 26.47
C GLY A 157 -9.21 -2.88 27.93
N LYS A 158 -8.20 -2.08 28.31
CA LYS A 158 -7.87 -1.81 29.72
C LYS A 158 -8.80 -0.83 30.46
N PHE A 159 -9.94 -0.44 29.89
CA PHE A 159 -10.76 0.64 30.46
C PHE A 159 -12.27 0.35 30.53
N ASP A 160 -12.70 -0.89 30.35
CA ASP A 160 -14.08 -1.30 30.64
C ASP A 160 -14.18 -1.90 32.06
N THR A 161 -13.91 -1.09 33.09
CA THR A 161 -14.35 -1.33 34.48
C THR A 161 -14.69 -0.02 35.17
#